data_AF-A0A932GIV9-F1
#
_entry.id   AF-A0A932GIV9-F1
#
_cell.length_a   1.000
_cell.length_b   1.000
_cell.length_c   1.000
_cell.angle_alpha   90.00
_cell.angle_beta   90.00
_cell.angle_gamma   90.00
#
_symmetry.space_group_name_H-M   'P 1'
#
loop_
_entity.id
_entity.type
_entity.pdbx_description
1 polymer ?
#
loop_
_entity_poly.entity_id
_entity_poly.type
_entity_poly.pdbx_seq_one_letter_code
_entity_poly.pdbx_strand_id
1 'polypeptide(L)'
;MRLQATYTLPVPRQRLWALLFSAEDLRACLPGCERLTQVAPDTFEVTLTVGVAAVKGTYAGRLQILDQEPPGRCRLRLEGTGSPGFVRGEASVVLTEDGGGTILAIDADAQVGGVIASVGQRMLTGVARMLLADFVKRVEAHLTR
;
A
#
# COMPACT_ATOMS: atom_id res chain seq x y z
N MET A 1 -4.99 12.90 6.64
CA MET A 1 -5.61 11.62 7.04
C MET A 1 -4.51 10.78 7.61
N ARG A 2 -4.59 10.41 8.90
CA ARG A 2 -3.59 9.55 9.53
C ARG A 2 -4.10 8.13 9.69
N LEU A 3 -3.23 7.16 9.44
CA LEU A 3 -3.54 5.75 9.56
C LEU A 3 -2.35 5.00 10.12
N GLN A 4 -2.57 4.29 11.22
CA GLN A 4 -1.63 3.33 11.78
C GLN A 4 -2.25 1.94 11.72
N ALA A 5 -1.48 0.95 11.28
CA ALA A 5 -1.90 -0.43 11.21
C ALA A 5 -0.73 -1.38 11.50
N THR A 6 -1.04 -2.52 12.11
CA THR A 6 -0.07 -3.57 12.41
C THR A 6 -0.68 -4.91 12.04
N TYR A 7 0.12 -5.76 11.37
CA TYR A 7 -0.27 -7.09 10.93
C TYR A 7 0.84 -8.07 11.26
N THR A 8 0.49 -9.28 11.69
CA THR A 8 1.45 -10.38 11.86
C THR A 8 1.24 -11.35 10.70
N LEU A 9 2.32 -11.65 9.98
CA LEU A 9 2.30 -12.55 8.85
C LEU A 9 3.20 -13.76 9.15
N PRO A 10 2.77 -15.00 8.87
CA PRO A 10 3.58 -16.20 9.04
C PRO A 10 4.59 -16.38 7.88
N VAL A 11 5.31 -15.31 7.52
CA VAL A 11 6.29 -15.30 6.44
C VAL A 11 7.62 -14.74 6.94
N PRO A 12 8.77 -15.27 6.47
CA PRO A 12 10.07 -14.74 6.86
C PRO A 12 10.24 -13.28 6.43
N ARG A 13 10.87 -12.48 7.29
CA ARG A 13 11.08 -11.03 7.08
C ARG A 13 11.72 -10.70 5.74
N GLN A 14 12.73 -11.46 5.32
CA GLN A 14 13.40 -11.27 4.04
C GLN A 14 12.48 -11.49 2.83
N ARG A 15 11.54 -12.45 2.91
CA ARG A 15 10.59 -12.73 1.83
C ARG A 15 9.58 -11.59 1.69
N LEU A 16 9.06 -11.11 2.83
CA LEU A 16 8.17 -9.95 2.84
C LEU A 16 8.88 -8.69 2.34
N TRP A 17 10.13 -8.47 2.76
CA TRP A 17 10.94 -7.36 2.28
C TRP A 17 11.12 -7.40 0.75
N ALA A 18 11.53 -8.55 0.18
CA ALA A 18 11.73 -8.69 -1.25
C ALA A 18 10.45 -8.41 -2.07
N LEU A 19 9.28 -8.81 -1.56
CA LEU A 19 8.00 -8.54 -2.21
C LEU A 19 7.74 -7.03 -2.39
N LEU A 20 8.15 -6.19 -1.44
CA LEU A 20 7.92 -4.73 -1.50
C LEU A 20 8.62 -4.07 -2.70
N PHE A 21 9.61 -4.73 -3.31
CA PHE A 21 10.40 -4.21 -4.43
C PHE A 21 10.16 -4.98 -5.74
N SER A 22 9.27 -5.97 -5.73
CA SER A 22 8.95 -6.79 -6.88
C SER A 22 7.67 -6.29 -7.53
N ALA A 23 7.79 -5.74 -8.75
CA ALA A 23 6.63 -5.29 -9.51
C ALA A 23 5.61 -6.42 -9.73
N GLU A 24 6.09 -7.63 -10.00
CA GLU A 24 5.25 -8.80 -10.23
C GLU A 24 4.47 -9.18 -8.96
N ASP A 25 5.15 -9.28 -7.82
CA ASP A 25 4.53 -9.68 -6.56
C ASP A 25 3.57 -8.61 -6.04
N LEU A 26 3.96 -7.33 -6.13
CA LEU A 26 3.10 -6.19 -5.78
C LEU A 26 1.82 -6.21 -6.62
N ARG A 27 1.94 -6.45 -7.94
CA ARG A 27 0.77 -6.50 -8.84
C ARG A 27 -0.18 -7.64 -8.46
N ALA A 28 0.34 -8.79 -8.03
CA ALA A 28 -0.47 -9.92 -7.58
C ALA A 28 -1.23 -9.62 -6.26
N CYS A 29 -0.65 -8.76 -5.42
CA CYS A 29 -1.18 -8.49 -4.09
C CYS A 29 -2.01 -7.21 -3.97
N LEU A 30 -1.82 -6.23 -4.86
CA LEU A 30 -2.53 -4.95 -4.81
C LEU A 30 -4.00 -5.09 -5.26
N PRO A 31 -4.98 -4.80 -4.37
CA PRO A 31 -6.39 -4.90 -4.72
C PRO A 31 -6.77 -3.93 -5.85
N GLY A 32 -7.44 -4.44 -6.88
CA GLY A 32 -7.88 -3.62 -8.02
C GLY A 32 -6.74 -3.15 -8.94
N CYS A 33 -5.54 -3.73 -8.84
CA CYS A 33 -4.42 -3.37 -9.70
C CYS A 33 -4.68 -3.76 -11.15
N GLU A 34 -4.79 -2.77 -12.02
CA GLU A 34 -4.92 -2.95 -13.47
C GLU A 34 -3.54 -2.96 -14.14
N ARG A 35 -2.67 -2.04 -13.72
CA ARG A 35 -1.30 -1.92 -14.24
C ARG A 35 -0.35 -1.53 -13.13
N LEU A 36 0.82 -2.17 -13.11
CA LEU A 36 1.95 -1.77 -12.29
C LEU A 36 3.22 -1.91 -13.12
N THR A 37 3.99 -0.84 -13.20
CA THR A 37 5.22 -0.79 -14.00
C THR A 37 6.32 -0.16 -13.17
N GLN A 38 7.44 -0.85 -13.01
CA GLN A 38 8.64 -0.27 -12.42
C GLN A 38 9.29 0.65 -13.46
N VAL A 39 9.36 1.95 -13.15
CA VAL A 39 9.90 2.98 -14.04
C VAL A 39 11.28 3.46 -13.62
N ALA A 40 11.70 3.13 -12.39
CA ALA A 40 13.05 3.28 -11.86
C ALA A 40 13.26 2.26 -10.73
N PRO A 41 14.49 2.03 -10.23
CA PRO A 41 14.76 1.04 -9.17
C PRO A 41 13.78 1.11 -7.98
N ASP A 42 13.50 2.32 -7.49
CA ASP A 42 12.64 2.53 -6.33
C ASP A 42 11.35 3.28 -6.69
N THR A 43 10.89 3.16 -7.94
CA THR A 43 9.72 3.91 -8.40
C THR A 43 8.83 3.07 -9.31
N PHE A 44 7.55 3.05 -8.97
CA PHE A 44 6.51 2.34 -9.68
C PHE A 44 5.43 3.32 -10.13
N GLU A 45 4.93 3.13 -11.34
CA GLU A 45 3.66 3.67 -11.79
C GLU A 45 2.58 2.61 -11.61
N VAL A 46 1.43 3.02 -11.09
CA VAL A 46 0.33 2.12 -10.77
C VAL A 46 -1.00 2.67 -11.28
N THR A 47 -1.88 1.80 -11.75
CA THR A 47 -3.27 2.10 -12.05
C THR A 47 -4.15 1.12 -11.27
N LEU A 48 -5.01 1.66 -10.39
CA LEU A 48 -5.86 0.92 -9.47
C LEU A 48 -7.32 1.31 -9.68
N THR A 49 -8.21 0.33 -9.75
CA THR A 49 -9.65 0.55 -9.70
C THR A 49 -10.20 0.16 -8.34
N VAL A 50 -10.76 1.15 -7.63
CA VAL A 50 -11.41 0.97 -6.33
C VAL A 50 -12.91 0.83 -6.57
N GLY A 51 -13.49 -0.31 -6.18
CA GLY A 51 -14.91 -0.61 -6.38
C GLY A 51 -15.85 -0.13 -5.27
N VAL A 52 -15.32 0.50 -4.21
CA VAL A 52 -16.11 0.88 -3.03
C VAL A 52 -16.95 2.11 -3.32
N ALA A 53 -18.27 2.00 -3.21
CA ALA A 53 -19.23 3.02 -3.66
C ALA A 53 -18.85 4.47 -3.27
N ALA A 54 -18.45 4.71 -2.03
CA ALA A 54 -18.11 6.05 -1.53
C ALA A 54 -16.86 6.68 -2.20
N VAL A 55 -15.95 5.87 -2.74
CA VAL A 55 -14.69 6.34 -3.35
C VAL A 55 -14.43 5.70 -4.71
N LYS A 56 -15.50 5.21 -5.36
CA LYS A 56 -15.39 4.39 -6.56
C LYS A 56 -14.70 5.17 -7.66
N GLY A 57 -13.72 4.54 -8.31
CA GLY A 57 -13.04 5.14 -9.44
C GLY A 57 -11.73 4.43 -9.78
N THR A 58 -11.16 4.86 -10.91
CA THR A 58 -9.84 4.44 -11.35
C THR A 58 -8.86 5.56 -11.04
N TYR A 59 -7.73 5.18 -10.44
CA TYR A 59 -6.69 6.08 -9.98
C TYR A 59 -5.37 5.68 -10.64
N ALA A 60 -4.72 6.62 -11.31
CA ALA A 60 -3.36 6.47 -11.80
C ALA A 60 -2.40 7.23 -10.87
N GLY A 61 -1.27 6.63 -10.57
CA GLY A 61 -0.38 7.17 -9.55
C GLY A 61 1.04 6.67 -9.64
N ARG A 62 1.85 7.19 -8.72
CA ARG A 62 3.26 6.85 -8.55
C ARG A 62 3.53 6.48 -7.11
N LEU A 63 4.29 5.42 -6.92
CA LEU A 63 4.84 4.98 -5.64
C LEU A 63 6.35 5.12 -5.71
N GLN A 64 6.94 5.79 -4.74
CA GLN A 64 8.38 5.89 -4.54
C GLN A 64 8.76 5.26 -3.21
N ILE A 65 9.85 4.50 -3.21
CA ILE A 65 10.43 3.93 -2.01
C ILE A 65 11.68 4.73 -1.64
N LEU A 66 11.75 5.17 -0.40
CA LEU A 66 12.74 6.08 0.15
C LEU A 66 13.34 5.47 1.43
N ASP A 67 14.49 5.97 1.86
CA ASP A 67 15.11 5.69 3.17
C ASP A 67 15.13 4.19 3.53
N GLN A 68 15.60 3.37 2.59
CA GLN A 68 15.62 1.92 2.75
C GLN A 68 16.72 1.45 3.68
N GLU A 69 16.36 0.66 4.68
CA GLU A 69 17.27 -0.11 5.52
C GLU A 69 16.84 -1.58 5.50
N PRO A 70 17.34 -2.35 4.52
CA PRO A 70 16.99 -3.75 4.37
C PRO A 70 17.41 -4.60 5.58
N PRO A 71 16.64 -5.63 5.97
CA PRO A 71 15.27 -5.96 5.52
C PRO A 71 14.21 -5.44 6.52
N GLY A 72 14.38 -4.23 7.06
CA GLY A 72 13.71 -3.79 8.29
C GLY A 72 12.83 -2.54 8.14
N ARG A 73 13.21 -1.52 7.37
CA ARG A 73 12.36 -0.34 7.21
C ARG A 73 12.53 0.35 5.87
N CYS A 74 11.47 0.99 5.41
CA CYS A 74 11.53 1.99 4.35
C CYS A 74 10.46 3.05 4.56
N ARG A 75 10.58 4.15 3.82
CA ARG A 75 9.50 5.12 3.63
C ARG A 75 8.90 4.97 2.25
N LEU A 76 7.60 5.18 2.17
CA LEU A 76 6.85 5.21 0.93
C LEU A 76 6.35 6.63 0.71
N ARG A 77 6.46 7.13 -0.52
CA ARG A 77 5.74 8.32 -0.99
C ARG A 77 4.80 7.88 -2.10
N LEU A 78 3.52 8.18 -1.94
CA LEU A 78 2.48 7.80 -2.88
C LEU A 78 1.71 9.03 -3.36
N GLU A 79 1.47 9.09 -4.66
CA GLU A 79 0.57 10.07 -5.26
C GLU A 79 -0.34 9.36 -6.24
N GLY A 80 -1.63 9.66 -6.22
CA GLY A 80 -2.62 9.06 -7.11
C GLY A 80 -3.72 10.06 -7.46
N THR A 81 -4.11 10.09 -8.72
CA THR A 81 -5.19 10.96 -9.22
C THR A 81 -6.17 10.13 -10.04
N GLY A 82 -7.46 10.40 -9.85
CA GLY A 82 -8.54 9.82 -10.63
C GLY A 82 -9.64 10.86 -10.85
N SER A 83 -10.66 10.51 -11.62
CA SER A 83 -11.83 11.39 -11.82
C SER A 83 -12.47 11.87 -10.51
N PRO A 84 -12.54 11.08 -9.42
CA PRO A 84 -13.18 11.54 -8.19
C PRO A 84 -12.32 12.50 -7.35
N GLY A 85 -11.01 12.58 -7.61
CA GLY A 85 -10.07 13.42 -6.88
C GLY A 85 -8.66 12.83 -6.82
N PHE A 86 -7.90 13.23 -5.80
CA PHE A 86 -6.50 12.82 -5.64
C PHE A 86 -6.16 12.42 -4.20
N VAL A 87 -5.10 11.63 -4.07
CA VAL A 87 -4.44 11.26 -2.82
C VAL A 87 -2.95 11.53 -2.96
N ARG A 88 -2.35 12.19 -1.98
CA ARG A 88 -0.88 12.28 -1.83
C ARG A 88 -0.53 11.95 -0.40
N GLY A 89 0.46 11.11 -0.16
CA GLY A 89 0.82 10.74 1.19
C GLY A 89 2.18 10.11 1.32
N GLU A 90 2.59 9.96 2.56
CA GLU A 90 3.78 9.22 2.91
C GLU A 90 3.45 8.18 3.97
N ALA A 91 4.21 7.10 3.99
CA ALA A 91 4.10 6.07 5.00
C ALA A 91 5.47 5.56 5.44
N SER A 92 5.63 5.26 6.72
CA SER A 92 6.74 4.50 7.26
C SER A 92 6.32 3.03 7.36
N VAL A 93 7.16 2.14 6.83
CA VAL A 93 6.97 0.69 6.91
C VAL A 93 8.09 0.11 7.74
N VAL A 94 7.74 -0.69 8.75
CA VAL A 94 8.70 -1.39 9.61
C VAL A 94 8.35 -2.87 9.64
N LEU A 95 9.35 -3.72 9.37
CA LEU A 95 9.28 -5.17 9.44
C LEU A 95 10.11 -5.68 10.61
N THR A 96 9.44 -6.29 11.58
CA THR A 96 10.07 -6.87 12.77
C THR A 96 9.92 -8.38 12.74
N GLU A 97 11.00 -9.11 13.02
CA GLU A 97 10.96 -10.58 13.08
C GLU A 97 10.18 -11.05 14.31
N ASP A 98 9.34 -12.07 14.13
CA ASP A 98 8.48 -12.62 15.18
C ASP A 98 8.33 -14.14 15.03
N GLY A 99 9.13 -14.90 15.76
CA GLY A 99 9.00 -16.37 15.83
C GLY A 99 9.09 -17.10 14.48
N GLY A 100 9.85 -16.56 13.51
CA GLY A 100 9.93 -17.07 12.13
C GLY A 100 8.91 -16.45 11.15
N GLY A 101 7.94 -15.69 11.67
CA GLY A 101 7.09 -14.77 10.93
C GLY A 101 7.59 -13.32 10.99
N THR A 102 6.72 -12.39 10.59
CA THR A 102 7.03 -10.96 10.54
C THR A 102 5.86 -10.13 11.03
N ILE A 103 6.14 -9.17 11.91
CA ILE A 103 5.24 -8.06 12.23
C ILE A 103 5.50 -6.93 11.24
N LEU A 104 4.47 -6.60 10.45
CA LEU A 104 4.41 -5.45 9.56
C LEU A 104 3.70 -4.30 10.28
N ALA A 105 4.43 -3.21 10.54
CA ALA A 105 3.86 -1.96 11.07
C ALA A 105 3.90 -0.88 9.98
N ILE A 106 2.78 -0.16 9.84
CA ILE A 106 2.59 0.92 8.87
C ILE A 106 2.08 2.15 9.62
N ASP A 107 2.75 3.28 9.45
CA ASP A 107 2.28 4.60 9.88
C ASP A 107 2.23 5.53 8.67
N ALA A 108 1.04 6.00 8.30
CA ALA A 108 0.79 6.78 7.10
C ALA A 108 0.10 8.10 7.40
N ASP A 109 0.51 9.16 6.70
CA ASP A 109 -0.20 10.43 6.62
C ASP A 109 -0.44 10.79 5.15
N ALA A 110 -1.70 11.09 4.82
CA ALA A 110 -2.11 11.39 3.46
C ALA A 110 -3.07 12.58 3.38
N GLN A 111 -2.85 13.43 2.39
CA GLN A 111 -3.78 14.43 1.92
C GLN A 111 -4.71 13.82 0.87
N VAL A 112 -6.01 14.08 1.02
CA VAL A 112 -7.04 13.68 0.06
C VAL A 112 -7.79 14.94 -0.36
N GLY A 113 -8.01 15.10 -1.67
CA GLY A 113 -8.69 16.26 -2.24
C GLY A 113 -9.61 15.90 -3.40
N GLY A 114 -10.40 16.87 -3.85
CA GLY A 114 -11.45 16.67 -4.86
C GLY A 114 -12.79 16.22 -4.25
N VAL A 115 -13.67 15.69 -5.09
CA VAL A 115 -15.03 15.28 -4.68
C VAL A 115 -14.98 14.18 -3.62
N ILE A 116 -14.01 13.26 -3.70
CA ILE A 116 -13.82 12.21 -2.69
C ILE A 116 -13.55 12.74 -1.28
N ALA A 117 -12.98 13.94 -1.12
CA ALA A 117 -12.73 14.48 0.21
C ALA A 117 -14.04 14.78 0.96
N SER A 118 -15.15 14.97 0.24
CA SER A 118 -16.46 15.27 0.81
C SER A 118 -17.10 14.11 1.59
N VAL A 119 -16.65 12.86 1.37
CA VAL A 119 -17.20 11.68 2.07
C VAL A 119 -16.79 11.60 3.55
N GLY A 120 -15.87 12.46 3.97
CA GLY A 120 -15.44 12.60 5.35
C GLY A 120 -14.28 11.67 5.74
N GLN A 121 -13.47 12.13 6.70
CA GLN A 121 -12.24 11.45 7.14
C GLN A 121 -12.48 10.03 7.66
N ARG A 122 -13.59 9.79 8.37
CA ARG A 122 -13.91 8.47 8.93
C ARG A 122 -14.12 7.41 7.85
N MET A 123 -14.85 7.77 6.79
CA MET A 123 -15.11 6.87 5.67
C MET A 123 -13.83 6.60 4.88
N LEU A 124 -13.05 7.64 4.55
CA LEU A 124 -11.76 7.50 3.88
C LEU A 124 -10.80 6.57 4.64
N THR A 125 -10.69 6.77 5.96
CA THR A 125 -9.85 5.93 6.82
C THR A 125 -10.34 4.47 6.83
N GLY A 126 -11.66 4.25 6.87
CA GLY A 126 -12.25 2.91 6.82
C GLY A 126 -11.93 2.17 5.53
N VAL A 127 -12.07 2.83 4.38
CA VAL A 127 -11.69 2.26 3.08
C VAL A 127 -10.20 1.97 3.02
N ALA A 128 -9.35 2.90 3.46
CA ALA A 128 -7.90 2.70 3.45
C ALA A 128 -7.48 1.48 4.28
N ARG A 129 -8.07 1.29 5.47
CA ARG A 129 -7.85 0.11 6.32
C ARG A 129 -8.33 -1.18 5.65
N MET A 130 -9.46 -1.14 4.98
CA MET A 130 -9.99 -2.29 4.25
C MET A 130 -9.06 -2.70 3.09
N LEU A 131 -8.57 -1.73 2.31
CA LEU A 131 -7.62 -1.99 1.21
C LEU A 131 -6.29 -2.54 1.72
N LEU A 132 -5.77 -2.00 2.83
CA LEU A 132 -4.56 -2.51 3.50
C LEU A 132 -4.76 -3.94 4.00
N ALA A 133 -5.90 -4.24 4.61
CA ALA A 133 -6.21 -5.59 5.07
C ALA A 133 -6.31 -6.59 3.90
N ASP A 134 -6.94 -6.22 2.78
CA ASP A 134 -7.00 -7.09 1.59
C ASP A 134 -5.61 -7.28 0.96
N PHE A 135 -4.79 -6.22 0.89
CA PHE A 135 -3.39 -6.32 0.44
C PHE A 135 -2.60 -7.31 1.30
N VAL A 136 -2.63 -7.17 2.64
CA VAL A 136 -1.90 -8.06 3.55
C VAL A 136 -2.37 -9.51 3.41
N LYS A 137 -3.68 -9.74 3.32
CA LYS A 137 -4.24 -11.08 3.11
C LYS A 137 -3.74 -11.71 1.80
N ARG A 138 -3.66 -10.93 0.72
CA ARG A 138 -3.13 -11.40 -0.57
C ARG A 138 -1.63 -11.66 -0.51
N VAL A 139 -0.87 -10.83 0.18
CA VAL A 139 0.57 -11.02 0.41
C VAL A 139 0.82 -12.33 1.14
N GLU A 140 0.12 -12.57 2.26
CA GLU A 140 0.21 -13.82 3.00
C GLU A 140 -0.08 -15.01 2.08
N ALA A 141 -1.24 -15.00 1.41
CA ALA A 141 -1.63 -16.06 0.51
C ALA A 141 -0.73 -16.22 -0.74
N HIS A 142 0.04 -15.20 -1.13
CA HIS A 142 0.98 -15.26 -2.25
C HIS A 142 2.33 -15.83 -1.83
N LEU A 143 2.81 -15.47 -0.62
CA LEU A 143 4.12 -15.88 -0.12
C LEU A 143 4.14 -17.24 0.59
N THR A 144 2.98 -17.75 1.02
CA THR A 144 2.85 -19.08 1.65
C THR A 144 2.42 -20.18 0.68
N ARG A 145 2.35 -19.89 -0.62
CA ARG A 145 2.10 -20.89 -1.67
C ARG A 145 3.32 -21.75 -1.94
#